data_AF-A0AAU9F709-F1
#
_entry.id   AF-A0AAU9F709-F1
#
_cell.length_a   1.000
_cell.length_b   1.000
_cell.length_c   1.000
_cell.angle_alpha   90.00
_cell.angle_beta   90.00
_cell.angle_gamma   90.00
#
_symmetry.space_group_name_H-M   'P 1'
#
loop_
_entity.id
_entity.type
_entity.pdbx_description
1 polymer ?
#
loop_
_entity_poly.entity_id
_entity_poly.type
_entity_poly.pdbx_seq_one_letter_code
_entity_poly.pdbx_strand_id
1 'polypeptide(L)'
;MAKKRQSVPYIKPGPQNREELLQSITHNREELAAFFQKVSPDGGQTDYTAAAIPPSIGKPTAPVEHRNSYDLFFESACVSVKGLPPKLAAEAKSRISQIITEFEIRAISEQEAKVEAAQARAVLIHARKVGGELHVRERSAMFHTSQ
;
A
#
# COMPACT_ATOMS: atom_id res chain seq x y z
N MET A 1 3.30 26.07 52.49
CA MET A 1 3.86 25.14 51.48
C MET A 1 3.44 25.61 50.08
N ALA A 2 4.28 26.42 49.41
CA ALA A 2 3.96 26.96 48.09
C ALA A 2 4.39 25.98 46.98
N LYS A 3 3.44 25.53 46.15
CA LYS A 3 3.69 24.62 45.03
C LYS A 3 4.42 25.38 43.91
N LYS A 4 5.64 24.92 43.59
CA LYS A 4 6.49 25.45 42.52
C LYS A 4 5.76 25.31 41.18
N ARG A 5 5.51 26.44 40.51
CA ARG A 5 4.94 26.51 39.17
C ARG A 5 5.90 25.83 38.18
N GLN A 6 5.42 24.79 37.52
CA GLN A 6 6.10 24.14 36.40
C GLN A 6 6.25 25.17 35.27
N SER A 7 7.48 25.53 34.95
CA SER A 7 7.81 26.39 33.82
C SER A 7 7.40 25.69 32.52
N VAL A 8 6.58 26.38 31.74
CA VAL A 8 6.17 25.95 30.39
C VAL A 8 7.43 25.69 29.55
N PRO A 9 7.52 24.57 28.81
CA PRO A 9 8.64 24.31 27.93
C PRO A 9 8.78 25.46 26.92
N TYR A 10 10.01 25.95 26.74
CA TYR A 10 10.34 26.97 25.75
C TYR A 10 9.90 26.48 24.35
N ILE A 11 8.83 27.06 23.81
CA ILE A 11 8.42 26.84 22.43
C ILE A 11 9.29 27.76 21.58
N LYS A 12 10.29 27.18 20.91
CA LYS A 12 11.07 27.90 19.91
C LYS A 12 10.09 28.40 18.83
N PRO A 13 10.10 29.70 18.46
CA PRO A 13 9.23 30.18 17.39
C PRO A 13 9.49 29.36 16.12
N GLY A 14 8.41 28.97 15.43
CA GLY A 14 8.52 28.22 14.18
C GLY A 14 9.31 29.00 13.12
N PRO A 15 9.98 28.32 12.18
CA PRO A 15 10.79 28.98 11.16
C PRO A 15 9.95 29.97 10.35
N GLN A 16 10.45 31.20 10.17
CA GLN A 16 9.71 32.29 9.53
C GLN A 16 9.92 32.36 8.01
N ASN A 17 10.94 31.67 7.50
CA ASN A 17 11.26 31.61 6.08
C ASN A 17 11.79 30.22 5.68
N ARG A 18 11.91 30.01 4.36
CA ARG A 18 12.32 28.73 3.77
C ARG A 18 13.76 28.37 4.17
N GLU A 19 14.64 29.35 4.22
CA GLU A 19 16.05 29.18 4.57
C GLU A 19 16.18 28.68 6.03
N GLU A 20 15.45 29.30 6.97
CA GLU A 20 15.38 28.88 8.38
C GLU A 20 14.78 27.48 8.54
N LEU A 21 13.75 27.15 7.74
CA LEU A 21 13.17 25.81 7.77
C LEU A 21 14.21 24.77 7.35
N LEU A 22 14.93 24.99 6.24
CA LEU A 22 15.96 24.08 5.76
C LEU A 22 17.12 23.94 6.75
N GLN A 23 17.52 25.05 7.40
CA GLN A 23 18.52 25.03 8.46
C GLN A 23 18.05 24.23 9.67
N SER A 24 16.80 24.42 10.12
CA SER A 24 16.24 23.67 11.25
C SER A 24 16.11 22.17 10.94
N ILE A 25 15.73 21.79 9.73
CA ILE A 25 15.66 20.38 9.31
C ILE A 25 17.05 19.74 9.34
N THR A 26 18.05 20.45 8.80
CA THR A 26 19.43 19.96 8.78
C THR A 26 19.97 19.78 10.20
N HIS A 27 19.79 20.79 11.05
CA HIS A 27 20.20 20.76 12.45
C HIS A 27 19.51 19.64 13.25
N ASN A 28 18.19 19.53 13.15
CA ASN A 28 17.42 18.50 13.86
C ASN A 28 17.83 17.08 13.42
N ARG A 29 18.15 16.90 12.13
CA ARG A 29 18.64 15.63 11.60
C ARG A 29 19.97 15.23 12.23
N GLU A 30 20.88 16.19 12.41
CA GLU A 30 22.17 15.97 13.06
C GLU A 30 22.01 15.65 14.55
N GLU A 31 21.16 16.38 15.27
CA GLU A 31 20.88 16.11 16.68
C GLU A 31 20.28 14.71 16.89
N LEU A 32 19.31 14.33 16.05
CA LEU A 32 18.71 13.01 16.09
C LEU A 32 19.72 11.91 15.73
N ALA A 33 20.55 12.13 14.72
CA ALA A 33 21.59 11.18 14.33
C ALA A 33 22.59 10.95 15.48
N ALA A 34 23.05 12.02 16.13
CA ALA A 34 23.94 11.94 17.28
C ALA A 34 23.27 11.24 18.48
N PHE A 35 21.98 11.52 18.72
CA PHE A 35 21.22 10.84 19.76
C PHE A 35 21.13 9.33 19.49
N PHE A 36 20.72 8.92 18.30
CA PHE A 36 20.62 7.51 17.91
C PHE A 36 21.97 6.80 17.96
N GLN A 37 23.04 7.47 17.55
CA GLN A 37 24.39 6.92 17.67
C GLN A 37 24.83 6.73 19.13
N LYS A 38 24.40 7.62 20.02
CA LYS A 38 24.67 7.51 21.47
C LYS A 38 23.84 6.41 22.14
N VAL A 39 22.60 6.18 21.69
CA VAL A 39 21.72 5.15 22.27
C VAL A 39 21.90 3.75 21.66
N SER A 40 22.62 3.62 20.54
CA SER A 40 22.94 2.34 19.91
C SER A 40 24.45 2.09 19.83
N PRO A 41 25.10 1.56 20.88
CA PRO A 41 26.48 1.08 20.78
C PRO A 41 26.59 -0.39 20.40
N ASP A 42 25.49 -1.16 20.36
CA ASP A 42 25.54 -2.60 20.09
C ASP A 42 24.72 -2.97 18.85
N GLY A 43 25.41 -3.57 17.88
CA GLY A 43 24.91 -3.85 16.54
C GLY A 43 23.79 -4.89 16.54
N GLY A 44 22.55 -4.43 16.66
CA GLY A 44 21.36 -5.23 16.47
C GLY A 44 20.62 -4.81 15.21
N GLN A 45 20.72 -5.64 14.17
CA GLN A 45 19.83 -5.64 13.02
C GLN A 45 18.38 -5.66 13.52
N THR A 46 17.66 -4.56 13.37
CA THR A 46 16.22 -4.48 13.69
C THR A 46 15.44 -4.13 12.45
N ASP A 47 15.01 -5.19 11.77
CA ASP A 47 13.78 -5.19 10.99
C ASP A 47 12.61 -4.79 11.91
N TYR A 48 12.32 -3.49 12.01
CA TYR A 48 11.06 -3.00 12.57
C TYR A 48 10.56 -1.81 11.77
N THR A 49 9.68 -2.13 10.82
CA THR A 49 8.44 -1.41 10.62
C THR A 49 7.79 -1.09 11.98
N ALA A 50 7.15 0.07 12.05
CA ALA A 50 6.26 0.56 13.10
C ALA A 50 6.85 1.35 14.28
N ALA A 51 6.40 2.62 14.32
CA ALA A 51 5.79 3.32 15.45
C ALA A 51 6.58 4.47 16.09
N ALA A 52 6.06 5.68 15.86
CA ALA A 52 5.98 6.72 16.88
C ALA A 52 4.60 7.40 16.78
N ILE A 53 3.58 6.79 17.40
CA ILE A 53 2.35 7.47 17.82
C ILE A 53 2.34 7.39 19.35
N PRO A 54 2.19 8.52 20.08
CA PRO A 54 2.25 8.54 21.55
C PRO A 54 1.05 7.87 22.20
N PRO A 55 1.20 7.25 23.39
CA PRO A 55 0.10 6.60 24.10
C PRO A 55 -0.66 7.64 24.95
N SER A 56 -1.92 7.90 24.60
CA SER A 56 -2.89 8.50 25.52
C SER A 56 -4.24 7.79 25.41
N ILE A 57 -4.39 6.81 26.29
CA ILE A 57 -5.61 6.48 27.06
C ILE A 57 -6.91 6.39 26.25
N GLY A 58 -7.18 5.17 25.79
CA GLY A 58 -8.51 4.64 25.51
C GLY A 58 -8.41 3.12 25.57
N LYS A 59 -9.03 2.51 26.57
CA LYS A 59 -9.01 1.07 26.87
C LYS A 59 -9.35 0.24 25.61
N PRO A 60 -8.46 -0.62 25.09
CA PRO A 60 -8.82 -1.54 24.01
C PRO A 60 -9.43 -2.80 24.63
N THR A 61 -10.75 -2.83 24.77
CA THR A 61 -11.51 -4.08 24.95
C THR A 61 -12.18 -4.41 23.63
N ALA A 62 -11.41 -4.98 22.70
CA ALA A 62 -11.92 -5.79 21.60
C ALA A 62 -10.75 -6.66 21.10
N PRO A 63 -11.02 -7.87 20.55
CA PRO A 63 -9.98 -8.69 19.95
C PRO A 63 -9.26 -7.86 18.89
N VAL A 64 -7.94 -8.03 18.78
CA VAL A 64 -7.17 -7.44 17.69
C VAL A 64 -7.58 -8.17 16.42
N GLU A 65 -8.73 -7.81 15.86
CA GLU A 65 -9.05 -8.14 14.49
C GLU A 65 -7.97 -7.48 13.65
N HIS A 66 -7.25 -8.28 12.86
CA HIS A 66 -6.34 -7.80 11.84
C HIS A 66 -7.16 -6.94 10.88
N ARG A 67 -7.28 -5.64 11.18
CA ARG A 67 -8.02 -4.72 10.34
C ARG A 67 -7.31 -4.62 9.01
N ASN A 68 -8.05 -4.88 7.94
CA ASN A 68 -7.53 -4.73 6.60
C ASN A 68 -7.18 -3.24 6.39
N SER A 69 -6.13 -2.97 5.60
CA SER A 69 -5.77 -1.62 5.14
C SER A 69 -6.96 -0.84 4.59
N TYR A 70 -7.91 -1.53 3.94
CA TYR A 70 -9.16 -0.94 3.47
C TYR A 70 -10.04 -0.43 4.61
N ASP A 71 -10.24 -1.21 5.67
CA ASP A 71 -11.05 -0.82 6.82
C ASP A 71 -10.44 0.41 7.50
N LEU A 72 -9.12 0.41 7.68
CA LEU A 72 -8.39 1.53 8.26
C LEU A 72 -8.51 2.81 7.41
N PHE A 73 -8.46 2.68 6.09
CA PHE A 73 -8.69 3.81 5.18
C PHE A 73 -10.10 4.38 5.35
N PHE A 74 -11.14 3.53 5.32
CA PHE A 74 -12.52 4.01 5.45
C PHE A 74 -12.79 4.61 6.82
N GLU A 75 -12.20 4.09 7.89
CA GLU A 75 -12.28 4.69 9.21
C GLU A 75 -11.66 6.08 9.25
N SER A 76 -10.44 6.22 8.70
CA SER A 76 -9.75 7.51 8.63
C SER A 76 -10.50 8.52 7.76
N ALA A 77 -11.02 8.09 6.61
CA ALA A 77 -11.80 8.92 5.70
C ALA A 77 -13.13 9.34 6.35
N CYS A 78 -13.79 8.43 7.07
CA CYS A 78 -15.02 8.74 7.81
C CYS A 78 -14.81 9.85 8.84
N VAL A 79 -13.66 9.88 9.54
CA VAL A 79 -13.35 10.97 10.48
C VAL A 79 -13.35 12.32 9.76
N SER A 80 -12.70 12.41 8.59
CA SER A 80 -12.65 13.63 7.79
C SER A 80 -14.02 14.02 7.20
N VAL A 81 -14.79 13.05 6.69
CA VAL A 81 -16.08 13.30 6.04
C VAL A 81 -17.16 13.74 7.04
N LYS A 82 -17.12 13.23 8.28
CA LYS A 82 -18.09 13.60 9.34
C LYS A 82 -18.05 15.07 9.73
N GLY A 83 -16.91 15.76 9.55
CA GLY A 83 -16.76 17.19 9.83
C GLY A 83 -17.20 18.10 8.69
N LEU A 84 -17.56 17.56 7.52
CA LEU A 84 -17.87 18.35 6.34
C LEU A 84 -19.35 18.79 6.30
N PRO A 85 -19.66 19.95 5.70
CA PRO A 85 -21.02 20.31 5.31
C PRO A 85 -21.67 19.19 4.47
N PRO A 86 -22.99 18.96 4.58
CA PRO A 86 -23.67 17.84 3.92
C PRO A 86 -23.43 17.75 2.40
N LYS A 87 -23.33 18.91 1.73
CA LYS A 87 -23.03 18.97 0.28
C LYS A 87 -21.63 18.44 -0.03
N LEU A 88 -20.62 18.85 0.74
CA LEU A 88 -19.23 18.41 0.58
C LEU A 88 -19.03 16.96 1.03
N ALA A 89 -19.74 16.52 2.07
CA ALA A 89 -19.73 15.12 2.49
C ALA A 89 -20.31 14.19 1.41
N ALA A 90 -21.41 14.61 0.77
CA ALA A 90 -22.00 13.89 -0.36
C ALA A 90 -21.05 13.84 -1.56
N GLU A 91 -20.39 14.95 -1.88
CA GLU A 91 -19.37 15.01 -2.94
C GLU A 91 -18.19 14.09 -2.64
N ALA A 92 -17.64 14.14 -1.42
CA ALA A 92 -16.53 13.28 -1.00
C ALA A 92 -16.91 11.80 -1.09
N LYS A 93 -18.09 11.43 -0.59
CA LYS A 93 -18.60 10.06 -0.68
C LYS A 93 -18.78 9.61 -2.14
N SER A 94 -19.33 10.48 -2.98
CA SER A 94 -19.50 10.24 -4.42
C SER A 94 -18.16 10.02 -5.11
N ARG A 95 -17.17 10.89 -4.83
CA ARG A 95 -15.84 10.82 -5.43
C ARG A 95 -15.07 9.57 -5.01
N ILE A 96 -15.13 9.21 -3.73
CA ILE A 96 -14.53 7.97 -3.22
C ILE A 96 -15.16 6.76 -3.91
N SER A 97 -16.49 6.71 -4.01
CA SER A 97 -17.19 5.63 -4.69
C SER A 97 -16.78 5.50 -6.16
N GLN A 98 -16.68 6.62 -6.89
CA GLN A 98 -16.26 6.63 -8.30
C GLN A 98 -14.86 6.02 -8.46
N ILE A 99 -13.90 6.45 -7.63
CA ILE A 99 -12.52 5.96 -7.69
C ILE A 99 -12.47 4.44 -7.46
N ILE A 100 -13.20 3.93 -6.47
CA ILE A 100 -13.26 2.49 -6.18
C ILE A 100 -13.80 1.73 -7.40
N THR A 101 -14.94 2.16 -7.93
CA THR A 101 -15.56 1.50 -9.09
C THR A 101 -14.65 1.53 -10.32
N GLU A 102 -13.93 2.63 -10.58
CA GLU A 102 -12.97 2.69 -11.68
C GLU A 102 -11.84 1.67 -11.53
N PHE A 103 -11.31 1.50 -10.31
CA PHE A 103 -10.28 0.50 -10.04
C PHE A 103 -10.81 -0.93 -10.14
N GLU A 104 -12.03 -1.19 -9.66
CA GLU A 104 -12.69 -2.49 -9.80
C GLU A 104 -12.84 -2.89 -11.26
N ILE A 105 -13.31 -1.98 -12.12
CA ILE A 105 -13.45 -2.23 -13.56
C ILE A 105 -12.08 -2.55 -14.19
N ARG A 106 -11.05 -1.75 -13.90
CA ARG A 106 -9.70 -2.01 -14.45
C ARG A 106 -9.15 -3.36 -14.00
N ALA A 107 -9.35 -3.73 -12.74
CA ALA A 107 -8.91 -5.02 -12.22
C ALA A 107 -9.62 -6.19 -12.91
N ILE A 108 -10.93 -6.07 -13.14
CA ILE A 108 -11.72 -7.05 -13.91
C ILE A 108 -11.18 -7.14 -15.33
N SER A 109 -11.06 -6.02 -16.04
CA SER A 109 -10.57 -6.00 -17.43
C SER A 109 -9.16 -6.57 -17.57
N GLU A 110 -8.26 -6.31 -16.62
CA GLU A 110 -6.91 -6.88 -16.62
C GLU A 110 -6.95 -8.40 -16.43
N GLN A 111 -7.82 -8.88 -15.54
CA GLN A 111 -7.99 -10.31 -15.30
C GLN A 111 -8.60 -11.02 -16.53
N GLU A 112 -9.59 -10.41 -17.17
CA GLU A 112 -10.21 -10.92 -18.40
C GLU A 112 -9.18 -11.02 -19.53
N ALA A 113 -8.35 -9.98 -19.74
CA ALA A 113 -7.30 -9.99 -20.75
C ALA A 113 -6.25 -11.09 -20.50
N LYS A 114 -5.90 -11.36 -19.23
CA LYS A 114 -5.00 -12.47 -18.87
C LYS A 114 -5.61 -13.83 -19.20
N VAL A 115 -6.91 -14.00 -18.90
CA VAL A 115 -7.64 -15.23 -19.20
C VAL A 115 -7.74 -15.44 -20.72
N GLU A 116 -8.06 -14.39 -21.48
CA GLU A 116 -8.13 -14.45 -22.94
C GLU A 116 -6.76 -14.81 -23.55
N ALA A 117 -5.67 -14.20 -23.08
CA ALA A 117 -4.32 -14.51 -23.53
C ALA A 117 -3.91 -15.96 -23.20
N ALA A 118 -4.30 -16.47 -22.03
CA ALA A 118 -4.05 -17.86 -21.63
C ALA A 118 -4.85 -18.85 -22.51
N GLN A 119 -6.11 -18.53 -22.82
CA GLN A 119 -6.94 -19.33 -23.72
C GLN A 119 -6.41 -19.32 -25.16
N ALA A 120 -6.01 -18.17 -25.68
CA ALA A 120 -5.40 -18.05 -27.00
C ALA A 120 -4.11 -18.89 -27.11
N ARG A 121 -3.27 -18.87 -26.06
CA ARG A 121 -2.10 -19.76 -25.97
C ARG A 121 -2.47 -21.23 -25.96
N ALA A 122 -3.49 -21.63 -25.21
CA ALA A 122 -3.93 -23.02 -25.15
C ALA A 122 -4.44 -23.51 -26.51
N VAL A 123 -5.19 -22.69 -27.24
CA VAL A 123 -5.67 -22.98 -28.61
C VAL A 123 -4.50 -23.16 -29.58
N LEU A 124 -3.49 -22.28 -29.54
CA LEU A 124 -2.29 -22.40 -30.37
C LEU A 124 -1.50 -23.69 -30.09
N ILE A 125 -1.35 -24.05 -28.81
CA ILE A 125 -0.67 -25.30 -28.42
C ILE A 125 -1.47 -26.52 -28.92
N HIS A 126 -2.79 -26.49 -28.80
CA HIS A 126 -3.65 -27.57 -29.29
C HIS A 126 -3.57 -27.71 -30.82
N ALA A 127 -3.67 -26.59 -31.56
CA ALA A 127 -3.56 -26.59 -33.02
C ALA A 127 -2.19 -27.12 -33.49
N ARG A 128 -1.10 -26.75 -32.81
CA ARG A 128 0.24 -27.27 -33.12
C ARG A 128 0.37 -28.77 -32.86
N LYS A 129 -0.27 -29.29 -31.81
CA LYS A 129 -0.28 -30.72 -31.49
C LYS A 129 -1.04 -31.53 -32.54
N VAL A 130 -2.23 -31.06 -32.92
CA VAL A 130 -3.07 -31.70 -33.95
C VAL A 130 -2.42 -31.65 -35.33
N GLY A 131 -1.80 -30.53 -35.71
CA GLY A 131 -1.03 -30.42 -36.96
C GLY A 131 0.20 -31.33 -37.01
N GLY A 132 0.85 -31.55 -35.87
CA GLY A 132 1.96 -32.51 -35.74
C GLY A 132 1.53 -33.97 -35.87
N GLU A 133 0.38 -34.34 -35.29
CA GLU A 133 -0.16 -35.71 -35.40
C GLU A 133 -0.60 -36.06 -36.83
N LEU A 134 -1.19 -35.11 -37.57
CA LEU A 134 -1.52 -35.28 -38.99
C LEU A 134 -0.28 -35.56 -39.84
N HIS A 135 0.82 -34.83 -39.61
CA HIS A 135 2.06 -35.01 -40.37
C HIS A 135 2.79 -36.32 -40.04
N VAL A 136 2.67 -36.84 -38.81
CA VAL A 136 3.22 -38.15 -38.41
C VAL A 136 2.39 -39.29 -39.01
N ARG A 137 1.05 -39.18 -39.02
CA ARG A 137 0.18 -40.20 -39.62
C ARG A 137 0.36 -40.31 -41.14
N GLU A 138 0.54 -39.19 -41.83
CA GLU A 138 0.72 -39.17 -43.29
C GLU A 138 2.05 -39.83 -43.71
N ARG A 139 3.13 -39.59 -42.95
CA ARG A 139 4.41 -40.29 -43.16
C ARG A 139 4.31 -41.79 -42.86
N SER A 140 3.59 -42.18 -41.81
CA SER A 140 3.43 -43.61 -41.47
C SER A 140 2.59 -44.38 -42.48
N ALA A 141 1.65 -43.73 -43.18
CA ALA A 141 0.84 -44.36 -44.23
C ALA A 141 1.63 -44.62 -45.53
N MET A 142 2.64 -43.81 -45.85
CA MET A 142 3.44 -43.99 -47.06
C MET A 142 4.47 -45.13 -46.99
N PHE A 143 4.82 -45.61 -45.79
CA PHE A 143 5.78 -46.72 -45.63
C PHE A 143 5.13 -48.12 -45.65
N HIS A 144 3.80 -48.22 -45.69
CA HIS A 144 3.09 -49.51 -45.67
C HIS A 144 2.52 -49.97 -47.03
N THR A 145 2.69 -49.20 -48.11
CA THR A 145 2.18 -49.53 -49.45
C THR A 145 3.25 -50.05 -50.43
N SER A 146 4.45 -50.39 -49.95
CA SER A 146 5.48 -51.01 -50.77
C SER A 146 5.70 -52.47 -50.34
N GLN A 147 4.92 -53.37 -50.93
CA GLN A 147 5.27 -54.77 -51.16
C GLN A 147 4.74 -55.19 -52.52
#